data_AF-A0A6V7JXV3-F1
#
_entry.id   AF-A0A6V7JXV3-F1
#
_cell.length_a   1.000
_cell.length_b   1.000
_cell.length_c   1.000
_cell.angle_alpha   90.00
_cell.angle_beta   90.00
_cell.angle_gamma   90.00
#
_symmetry.space_group_name_H-M   'P 1'
#
loop_
_entity.id
_entity.type
_entity.pdbx_description
1 polymer ?
#
loop_
_entity_poly.entity_id
_entity_poly.type
_entity_poly.pdbx_seq_one_letter_code
_entity_poly.pdbx_strand_id
1 'polypeptide(L)' 'CDCDPSGSLDDGICDSRTDPLSGEESGRCHCKANVEGRRCDRCKNGFWNFDVNNPDGCQ' A
#
# COMPACT_ATOMS: atom_id res chain seq x y z
N CYS A 1 -1.70 6.91 -10.51
CA CYS A 1 -1.35 5.67 -9.80
C CYS A 1 -2.51 4.72 -9.85
N ASP A 2 -2.22 3.45 -9.65
CA ASP A 2 -3.20 2.37 -9.73
C ASP A 2 -3.23 1.59 -8.41
N CYS A 3 -3.16 2.31 -7.28
CA CYS A 3 -3.12 1.73 -5.95
C CYS A 3 -4.50 1.18 -5.56
N ASP A 4 -4.54 0.02 -4.90
CA ASP A 4 -5.78 -0.56 -4.39
C ASP A 4 -6.17 0.14 -3.08
N PRO A 5 -7.31 0.85 -3.03
CA PRO A 5 -7.69 1.61 -1.83
C PRO A 5 -7.94 0.71 -0.60
N SER A 6 -8.16 -0.59 -0.80
CA SER A 6 -8.36 -1.54 0.29
C SER A 6 -7.07 -1.87 1.03
N GLY A 7 -5.96 -1.92 0.29
CA GLY A 7 -4.64 -2.28 0.81
C GLY A 7 -3.65 -1.12 0.89
N SER A 8 -4.00 0.03 0.33
CA SER A 8 -3.19 1.25 0.37
C SER A 8 -3.59 2.13 1.55
N LEU A 9 -2.63 2.90 2.05
CA LEU A 9 -2.81 4.02 2.94
C LEU A 9 -3.28 5.25 2.13
N ASP A 10 -3.77 6.27 2.84
CA ASP A 10 -4.16 7.56 2.25
C ASP A 10 -5.14 7.45 1.06
N ASP A 11 -6.10 6.52 1.14
CA ASP A 11 -7.15 6.32 0.12
C ASP A 11 -6.62 5.96 -1.29
N GLY A 12 -5.44 5.31 -1.37
CA GLY A 12 -4.83 4.93 -2.64
C GLY A 12 -4.02 6.05 -3.31
N ILE A 13 -3.59 7.05 -2.53
CA ILE A 13 -2.62 8.04 -2.98
C ILE A 13 -1.23 7.37 -3.13
N CYS A 14 -0.47 7.87 -4.09
CA CYS A 14 0.91 7.47 -4.30
C CYS A 14 1.81 8.70 -4.33
N ASP A 15 3.10 8.45 -4.15
CA ASP A 15 4.13 9.49 -4.25
C ASP A 15 4.08 10.13 -5.64
N SER A 16 3.83 11.44 -5.70
CA SER A 16 3.81 12.19 -6.96
C SER A 16 5.22 12.49 -7.48
N ARG A 17 6.21 12.48 -6.58
CA ARG A 17 7.60 12.82 -6.86
C ARG A 17 8.53 11.79 -6.22
N THR A 18 9.71 11.64 -6.80
CA THR A 18 10.80 10.89 -6.16
C THR A 18 11.58 11.87 -5.30
N ASP A 19 11.59 11.65 -4.00
CA ASP A 19 12.37 12.43 -3.05
C ASP A 19 13.27 11.49 -2.24
N PRO A 20 14.59 11.49 -2.49
CA PRO A 20 15.53 10.60 -1.81
C PRO A 20 15.75 10.94 -0.33
N LEU A 21 15.36 12.14 0.13
CA LEU A 21 15.54 12.55 1.52
C LEU A 21 14.38 12.04 2.39
N SER A 22 13.16 11.99 1.86
CA SER A 22 12.01 11.36 2.50
C SER A 22 11.85 9.87 2.15
N GLY A 23 12.56 9.40 1.12
CA GLY A 23 12.45 8.03 0.61
C GLY A 23 11.22 7.83 -0.29
N GLU A 24 10.56 8.88 -0.74
CA GLU A 24 9.44 8.83 -1.69
C GLU A 24 9.94 8.42 -3.09
N GLU A 25 9.17 7.60 -3.79
CA GLU A 25 9.47 7.21 -5.17
C GLU A 25 8.25 7.42 -6.04
N SER A 26 8.35 8.28 -7.06
CA SER A 26 7.22 8.64 -7.91
C SER A 26 6.52 7.41 -8.46
N GLY A 27 5.22 7.28 -8.17
CA GLY A 27 4.40 6.16 -8.58
C GLY A 27 4.34 4.98 -7.60
N ARG A 28 5.01 5.07 -6.44
CA ARG A 28 4.93 4.04 -5.38
C ARG A 28 3.71 4.27 -4.50
N CYS A 29 2.93 3.21 -4.31
CA CYS A 29 1.80 3.18 -3.38
C CYS A 29 2.30 2.93 -1.95
N HIS A 30 1.69 3.59 -0.98
CA HIS A 30 1.95 3.32 0.43
C HIS A 30 1.04 2.19 0.88
N CYS A 31 1.58 0.99 1.06
CA CYS A 31 0.78 -0.16 1.47
C CYS A 31 0.57 -0.21 2.97
N LYS A 32 -0.59 -0.73 3.40
CA LYS A 32 -0.85 -1.08 4.80
C LYS A 32 0.17 -2.12 5.29
N ALA A 33 0.34 -2.21 6.62
CA ALA A 33 1.44 -2.94 7.24
C ALA A 33 1.58 -4.40 6.75
N ASN A 34 0.47 -5.10 6.52
CA ASN A 34 0.45 -6.51 6.14
C ASN A 34 0.12 -6.73 4.65
N VAL A 35 0.24 -5.69 3.84
CA VAL A 35 -0.02 -5.70 2.39
C VAL A 35 1.27 -5.46 1.63
N GLU A 36 1.40 -6.07 0.47
CA GLU A 36 2.50 -5.95 -0.47
C GLU A 36 2.00 -5.89 -1.92
N GLY A 37 2.94 -5.77 -2.87
CA GLY A 37 2.65 -5.58 -4.28
C GLY A 37 2.78 -4.11 -4.69
N ARG A 38 3.04 -3.88 -5.98
CA ARG A 38 3.20 -2.52 -6.53
C ARG A 38 1.95 -1.67 -6.33
N ARG A 39 0.79 -2.32 -6.28
CA ARG A 39 -0.53 -1.70 -6.14
C ARG A 39 -1.13 -1.89 -4.75
N CYS A 40 -0.41 -2.50 -3.81
CA CYS A 40 -0.95 -2.89 -2.50
C CYS A 40 -2.19 -3.78 -2.61
N ASP A 41 -2.15 -4.74 -3.53
CA ASP A 41 -3.25 -5.61 -3.94
C ASP A 41 -3.11 -7.04 -3.39
N ARG A 42 -2.08 -7.32 -2.58
CA ARG A 42 -1.80 -8.66 -2.08
C ARG A 42 -1.38 -8.65 -0.61
N CYS A 43 -1.81 -9.63 0.17
CA CYS A 43 -1.30 -9.82 1.52
C CYS A 43 0.16 -10.26 1.53
N LYS A 44 0.89 -9.83 2.56
CA LYS A 44 2.24 -10.33 2.83
C LYS A 44 2.22 -11.83 3.09
N ASN A 45 3.31 -12.48 2.75
CA ASN A 45 3.43 -13.92 2.98
C ASN A 45 3.25 -14.27 4.46
N GLY A 46 2.22 -15.06 4.77
CA GLY A 46 1.84 -15.42 6.14
C GLY A 46 0.65 -14.63 6.71
N PHE A 47 0.12 -13.66 5.97
CA PHE A 47 -1.11 -12.93 6.29
C PHE A 47 -2.22 -13.27 5.28
N TRP A 48 -3.47 -13.19 5.71
CA TRP A 48 -4.66 -13.49 4.93
C TRP A 48 -5.77 -12.47 5.24
N ASN A 49 -6.98 -12.70 4.70
CA ASN A 49 -8.15 -11.85 4.93
C ASN A 49 -7.93 -10.36 4.58
N PHE A 50 -7.73 -10.09 3.28
CA PHE A 50 -7.60 -8.74 2.74
C PHE A 50 -8.92 -7.96 2.90
N ASP A 51 -8.94 -7.01 3.83
CA ASP A 51 -10.13 -6.23 4.18
C ASP A 51 -9.80 -4.73 4.24
N VAL A 52 -10.63 -3.93 3.58
CA VAL A 52 -10.50 -2.46 3.58
C VAL A 52 -10.64 -1.86 4.97
N ASN A 53 -11.45 -2.48 5.83
CA ASN A 53 -11.69 -2.03 7.20
C ASN A 53 -10.57 -2.46 8.16
N ASN A 54 -9.71 -3.39 7.75
CA ASN A 54 -8.54 -3.77 8.54
C ASN A 54 -7.49 -2.65 8.40
N PRO A 55 -7.05 -2.00 9.50
CA PRO A 55 -6.01 -0.97 9.45
C PRO A 55 -4.68 -1.51 8.91
N ASP A 56 -4.40 -2.79 9.11
CA ASP A 56 -3.20 -3.46 8.61
C ASP A 56 -3.41 -4.09 7.22
N GLY A 57 -4.65 -4.09 6.71
CA GLY A 57 -5.08 -4.64 5.43
C GLY A 57 -5.27 -6.16 5.46
N CYS A 58 -4.32 -6.89 6.04
CA CYS A 58 -4.38 -8.35 6.21
C CYS A 58 -4.06 -8.78 7.66
N GLN A 59 -4.46 -9.99 8.04
CA GLN A 59 -4.23 -10.61 9.35
C GLN A 59 -3.69 -12.04 9.23
#